data_AF-A0A0R3T9M3-F1
#
_entry.id   AF-A0A0R3T9M3-F1
#
_cell.length_a   1.000
_cell.length_b   1.000
_cell.length_c   1.000
_cell.angle_alpha   90.00
_cell.angle_beta   90.00
_cell.angle_gamma   90.00
#
_symmetry.space_group_name_H-M   'P 1'
#
loop_
_entity.id
_entity.type
_entity.pdbx_description
1 polymer ?
#
loop_
_entity_poly.entity_id
_entity_poly.type
_entity_poly.pdbx_seq_one_letter_code
_entity_poly.pdbx_strand_id
1 'polypeptide(L)'
;MNNVLEQQRSIHEERERLIDAMSKEMYFQPRTHKESVNSEFRLRTMFDRYIEITKNLKELYEDKDGLRKLDIQGLSGPNEFNEFYTRLKTLKDFHNSHPDEISVPMSVEFQRFKEMRENPEEASATIVEFTDEEGYGRFLDLHELYEIYINIKGFNKIDYLTYLHTYDKLYEIIRERKTSSSAYRHYLERLISYLEGYLARAKPMLDLAEVSKNALTRFEREWAEGVFPGWNGVTGSSSSSSALSHVGAHLDLTPFRQPEELASLGLDRLKSALLALGLKCGGTLDERAQRLWATKGKAIDDLPPEFFPCSKAPGRKRSTRGANSVVADV
;
A
#
# COMPACT_ATOMS: atom_id res chain seq x y z
N MET A 1 -16.44 -8.79 -43.04
CA MET A 1 -17.92 -8.92 -43.03
C MET A 1 -18.36 -8.69 -41.59
N ASN A 2 -18.89 -7.51 -41.26
CA ASN A 2 -19.13 -7.08 -39.88
C ASN A 2 -20.60 -7.24 -39.52
N ASN A 3 -21.05 -8.47 -39.35
CA ASN A 3 -22.42 -8.73 -38.95
C ASN A 3 -22.51 -9.11 -37.47
N VAL A 4 -23.56 -8.67 -36.79
CA VAL A 4 -23.67 -8.80 -35.32
C VAL A 4 -23.69 -10.27 -34.90
N LEU A 5 -24.42 -11.14 -35.60
CA LEU A 5 -24.45 -12.56 -35.27
C LEU A 5 -23.10 -13.27 -35.50
N GLU A 6 -22.36 -12.89 -36.54
CA GLU A 6 -21.03 -13.45 -36.78
C GLU A 6 -20.02 -12.95 -35.73
N GLN A 7 -20.11 -11.68 -35.32
CA GLN A 7 -19.33 -11.16 -34.20
C GLN A 7 -19.63 -11.91 -32.90
N GLN A 8 -20.91 -12.15 -32.61
CA GLN A 8 -21.31 -12.95 -31.43
C GLN A 8 -20.74 -14.37 -31.50
N ARG A 9 -20.86 -15.05 -32.66
CA ARG A 9 -20.29 -16.39 -32.87
C ARG A 9 -18.78 -16.39 -32.66
N SER A 10 -18.07 -15.43 -33.25
CA SER A 10 -16.61 -15.29 -33.13
C SER A 10 -16.20 -15.08 -31.67
N ILE A 11 -16.88 -14.19 -30.94
CA ILE A 11 -16.56 -13.92 -29.53
C ILE A 11 -16.85 -15.15 -28.65
N HIS A 12 -17.94 -15.90 -28.90
CA HIS A 12 -18.18 -17.15 -28.18
C HIS A 12 -17.09 -18.19 -28.43
N GLU A 13 -16.65 -18.34 -29.68
CA GLU A 13 -15.55 -19.25 -30.00
C GLU A 13 -14.24 -18.79 -29.31
N GLU A 14 -13.96 -17.49 -29.27
CA GLU A 14 -12.80 -16.93 -28.58
C GLU A 14 -12.84 -17.19 -27.07
N ARG A 15 -14.01 -17.03 -26.44
CA ARG A 15 -14.24 -17.32 -25.02
C ARG A 15 -13.93 -18.78 -24.71
N GLU A 16 -14.45 -19.71 -25.51
CA GLU A 16 -14.23 -21.14 -25.31
C GLU A 16 -12.75 -21.51 -25.46
N ARG A 17 -12.08 -20.93 -26.46
CA ARG A 17 -10.65 -21.13 -26.68
C ARG A 17 -9.79 -20.55 -25.56
N LEU A 18 -10.14 -19.39 -25.00
CA LEU A 18 -9.47 -18.85 -23.81
C LEU A 18 -9.65 -19.78 -22.61
N ILE A 19 -10.84 -20.33 -22.38
CA ILE A 19 -11.08 -21.29 -21.30
C ILE A 19 -10.21 -22.54 -21.47
N ASP A 20 -10.14 -23.11 -22.67
CA ASP A 20 -9.28 -24.27 -22.98
C ASP A 20 -7.79 -23.93 -22.79
N ALA A 21 -7.33 -22.78 -23.28
CA ALA A 21 -5.94 -22.34 -23.12
C ALA A 21 -5.56 -22.10 -21.65
N MET A 22 -6.43 -21.42 -20.88
CA MET A 22 -6.25 -21.24 -19.44
C MET A 22 -6.24 -22.57 -18.71
N SER A 23 -7.13 -23.50 -19.05
CA SER A 23 -7.18 -24.83 -18.43
C SER A 23 -5.89 -25.62 -18.67
N LYS A 24 -5.35 -25.55 -19.89
CA LYS A 24 -4.05 -26.17 -20.24
C LYS A 24 -2.89 -25.53 -19.49
N GLU A 25 -2.90 -24.21 -19.34
CA GLU A 25 -1.87 -23.47 -18.61
C GLU A 25 -1.94 -23.75 -17.10
N MET A 26 -3.14 -23.89 -16.51
CA MET A 26 -3.30 -24.29 -15.10
C MET A 26 -2.85 -25.73 -14.83
N TYR A 27 -2.97 -26.62 -15.82
CA TYR A 27 -2.49 -28.01 -15.70
C TYR A 27 -0.96 -28.11 -15.80
N PHE A 28 -0.32 -27.14 -16.46
CA PHE A 28 1.13 -27.10 -16.61
C PHE A 28 1.82 -26.96 -15.24
N GLN A 29 2.86 -27.77 -15.03
CA GLN A 29 3.64 -27.77 -13.80
C GLN A 29 4.97 -27.04 -14.03
N PRO A 30 5.12 -25.79 -13.55
CA PRO A 30 6.35 -25.02 -13.72
C PRO A 30 7.51 -25.69 -12.95
N ARG A 31 8.69 -25.75 -13.55
CA ARG A 31 9.89 -26.33 -12.92
C ARG A 31 10.67 -25.30 -12.12
N THR A 32 10.60 -24.04 -12.54
CA THR A 32 11.31 -22.93 -11.90
C THR A 32 10.34 -21.87 -11.38
N HIS A 33 10.79 -21.06 -10.41
CA HIS A 33 10.00 -19.92 -9.92
C HIS A 33 9.69 -18.92 -11.04
N LYS A 34 10.66 -18.64 -11.92
CA LYS A 34 10.50 -17.77 -13.09
C LYS A 34 9.39 -18.27 -14.01
N GLU A 35 9.36 -19.57 -14.30
CA GLU A 35 8.30 -20.18 -15.11
C GLU A 35 6.94 -20.10 -14.42
N SER A 36 6.89 -20.26 -13.09
CA SER A 36 5.65 -20.13 -12.32
C SER A 36 5.05 -18.73 -12.44
N VAL A 37 5.86 -17.69 -12.21
CA VAL A 37 5.41 -16.30 -12.29
C VAL A 37 4.98 -15.95 -13.72
N ASN A 38 5.72 -16.42 -14.74
CA ASN A 38 5.33 -16.21 -16.14
C ASN A 38 4.05 -16.96 -16.53
N SER A 39 3.82 -18.15 -15.97
CA SER A 39 2.58 -18.89 -16.18
C SER A 39 1.40 -18.12 -15.58
N GLU A 40 1.53 -17.62 -14.35
CA GLU A 40 0.50 -16.77 -13.72
C GLU A 40 0.24 -15.49 -14.52
N PHE A 41 1.28 -14.85 -15.05
CA PHE A 41 1.13 -13.66 -15.88
C PHE A 41 0.39 -13.94 -17.20
N ARG A 42 0.71 -15.06 -17.88
CA ARG A 42 -0.03 -15.51 -19.06
C ARG A 42 -1.49 -15.81 -18.74
N LEU A 43 -1.75 -16.51 -17.64
CA LEU A 43 -3.11 -16.77 -17.15
C LEU A 43 -3.87 -15.46 -16.92
N ARG A 44 -3.25 -14.48 -16.27
CA ARG A 44 -3.84 -13.17 -16.05
C ARG A 44 -4.20 -12.48 -17.36
N THR A 45 -3.28 -12.49 -18.33
CA THR A 45 -3.50 -11.90 -19.66
C THR A 45 -4.69 -12.56 -20.39
N MET A 46 -4.76 -13.89 -20.37
CA MET A 46 -5.90 -14.62 -20.96
C MET A 46 -7.21 -14.31 -20.23
N PHE A 47 -7.17 -14.21 -18.91
CA PHE A 47 -8.34 -13.92 -18.08
C PHE A 47 -8.87 -12.49 -18.31
N ASP A 48 -7.98 -11.50 -18.39
CA ASP A 48 -8.37 -10.11 -18.68
C ASP A 48 -9.02 -10.00 -20.07
N ARG A 49 -8.43 -10.64 -21.08
CA ARG A 49 -9.04 -10.75 -22.42
C ARG A 49 -10.39 -11.43 -22.37
N TYR A 50 -10.52 -12.53 -21.61
CA TYR A 50 -11.80 -13.24 -21.43
C TYR A 50 -12.88 -12.33 -20.82
N ILE A 51 -12.54 -11.53 -19.81
CA ILE A 51 -13.46 -10.56 -19.20
C ILE A 51 -13.87 -9.50 -20.23
N GLU A 52 -12.92 -8.93 -20.96
CA GLU A 52 -13.18 -7.88 -21.95
C GLU A 52 -14.14 -8.36 -23.04
N ILE A 53 -13.83 -9.50 -23.68
CA ILE A 53 -14.69 -10.02 -24.74
C ILE A 53 -16.07 -10.44 -24.19
N THR A 54 -16.15 -10.90 -22.94
CA THR A 54 -17.43 -11.23 -22.31
C THR A 54 -18.27 -9.98 -22.06
N LYS A 55 -17.65 -8.85 -21.70
CA LYS A 55 -18.35 -7.55 -21.60
C LYS A 55 -18.86 -7.10 -22.97
N ASN A 56 -18.03 -7.15 -24.00
CA ASN A 56 -18.42 -6.79 -25.37
C ASN A 56 -19.57 -7.67 -25.86
N LEU A 57 -19.50 -8.99 -25.62
CA LEU A 57 -20.57 -9.92 -25.96
C LEU A 57 -21.89 -9.56 -25.29
N LYS A 58 -21.85 -9.21 -23.99
CA LYS A 58 -23.03 -8.78 -23.25
C LYS A 58 -23.66 -7.54 -23.89
N GLU A 59 -22.86 -6.54 -24.25
CA GLU A 59 -23.35 -5.33 -24.93
C GLU A 59 -24.01 -5.64 -26.28
N LEU A 60 -23.44 -6.57 -27.06
CA LEU A 60 -24.04 -7.03 -28.32
C LEU A 60 -25.38 -7.77 -28.11
N TYR A 61 -25.58 -8.42 -26.96
CA TYR A 61 -26.86 -9.05 -26.62
C TYR A 61 -27.89 -8.06 -26.06
N GLU A 62 -27.46 -6.95 -25.45
CA GLU A 62 -28.36 -5.88 -25.01
C GLU A 62 -29.05 -5.19 -26.19
N ASP A 63 -28.48 -5.25 -27.39
CA ASP A 63 -29.10 -4.84 -28.67
C ASP A 63 -29.68 -3.40 -28.62
N LYS A 64 -28.93 -2.47 -28.04
CA LYS A 64 -29.38 -1.07 -27.85
C LYS A 64 -29.65 -0.35 -29.17
N ASP A 65 -28.98 -0.74 -30.24
CA ASP A 65 -29.14 -0.21 -31.59
C ASP A 65 -30.16 -0.98 -32.44
N GLY A 66 -30.66 -2.12 -31.96
CA GLY A 66 -31.59 -3.00 -32.65
C GLY A 66 -30.99 -3.74 -33.85
N LEU A 67 -29.67 -3.63 -34.08
CA LEU A 67 -29.00 -4.23 -35.23
C LEU A 67 -29.06 -5.76 -35.20
N ARG A 68 -29.01 -6.36 -34.01
CA ARG A 68 -29.12 -7.81 -33.85
C ARG A 68 -30.51 -8.28 -34.28
N LYS A 69 -31.55 -7.57 -33.85
CA LYS A 69 -32.94 -7.89 -34.25
C LYS A 69 -33.13 -7.77 -35.76
N LEU A 70 -32.58 -6.72 -36.38
CA LEU A 70 -32.64 -6.54 -37.83
C LEU A 70 -31.91 -7.65 -38.57
N ASP A 71 -30.72 -8.04 -38.12
CA ASP A 71 -29.95 -9.13 -38.72
C ASP A 71 -30.69 -10.48 -38.64
N ILE A 72 -31.30 -10.79 -37.48
CA ILE A 72 -32.15 -11.98 -37.32
C ILE A 72 -33.35 -11.93 -38.28
N GLN A 73 -34.00 -10.77 -38.41
CA GLN A 73 -35.15 -10.61 -39.32
C GLN A 73 -34.76 -10.78 -40.79
N GLY A 74 -33.57 -10.34 -41.18
CA GLY A 74 -33.05 -10.57 -42.53
C GLY A 74 -32.81 -12.06 -42.84
N LEU A 75 -32.36 -12.81 -41.82
CA LEU A 75 -32.12 -14.24 -41.92
C LEU A 75 -33.38 -15.12 -41.80
N SER A 76 -34.51 -14.60 -41.35
CA SER A 76 -35.77 -15.37 -41.16
C SER A 76 -37.00 -14.67 -41.74
N GLY A 77 -36.79 -13.82 -42.75
CA GLY A 77 -37.81 -13.03 -43.41
C GLY A 77 -38.26 -13.59 -44.77
N PRO A 78 -39.29 -13.00 -45.41
CA PRO A 78 -39.79 -13.46 -46.71
C PRO A 78 -38.76 -13.46 -47.86
N ASN A 79 -37.66 -12.70 -47.72
CA ASN A 79 -36.63 -12.50 -48.73
C ASN A 79 -35.28 -13.17 -48.39
N GLU A 80 -35.27 -14.16 -47.50
CA GLU A 80 -34.09 -14.92 -47.03
C GLU A 80 -33.08 -15.26 -48.14
N PHE A 81 -33.55 -15.84 -49.26
CA PHE A 81 -32.67 -16.26 -50.34
C PHE A 81 -31.94 -15.08 -51.00
N ASN A 82 -32.64 -13.96 -51.21
CA ASN A 82 -32.06 -12.79 -51.86
C ASN A 82 -30.98 -12.15 -50.96
N GLU A 83 -31.24 -12.12 -49.66
CA GLU A 83 -30.28 -11.65 -48.68
C GLU A 83 -29.04 -12.55 -48.59
N PHE A 84 -29.23 -13.87 -48.59
CA PHE A 84 -28.14 -14.84 -48.64
C PHE A 84 -27.25 -14.63 -49.87
N TYR A 85 -27.84 -14.54 -51.07
CA TYR A 85 -27.07 -14.33 -52.30
C TYR A 85 -26.36 -12.97 -52.33
N THR A 86 -26.97 -11.93 -51.76
CA THR A 86 -26.33 -10.62 -51.61
C THR A 86 -25.10 -10.71 -50.70
N ARG A 87 -25.23 -11.35 -49.52
CA ARG A 87 -24.10 -11.58 -48.60
C ARG A 87 -23.01 -12.43 -49.25
N LEU A 88 -23.38 -13.50 -49.94
CA LEU A 88 -22.42 -14.37 -50.65
C LEU A 88 -21.68 -13.63 -51.75
N LYS A 89 -22.36 -12.76 -52.49
CA LYS A 89 -21.74 -11.92 -53.52
C LYS A 89 -20.71 -11.00 -52.89
N THR A 90 -21.05 -10.28 -51.81
CA THR A 90 -20.12 -9.43 -51.08
C THR A 90 -18.90 -10.21 -50.57
N LEU A 91 -19.08 -11.44 -50.08
CA LEU A 91 -17.98 -12.30 -49.66
C LEU A 91 -17.03 -12.64 -50.82
N LYS A 92 -17.61 -13.03 -51.97
CA LYS A 92 -16.84 -13.34 -53.18
C LYS A 92 -16.09 -12.12 -53.69
N ASP A 93 -16.74 -10.96 -53.72
CA ASP A 93 -16.14 -9.70 -54.16
C ASP A 93 -14.99 -9.28 -53.22
N PHE A 94 -15.13 -9.48 -51.90
CA PHE A 94 -14.06 -9.26 -50.93
C PHE A 94 -12.86 -10.19 -51.19
N HIS A 95 -13.10 -11.49 -51.34
CA HIS A 95 -12.03 -12.46 -51.60
C HIS A 95 -11.36 -12.24 -52.96
N ASN A 96 -12.11 -11.80 -53.98
CA ASN A 96 -11.55 -11.47 -55.29
C ASN A 96 -10.69 -10.21 -55.26
N SER A 97 -11.01 -9.24 -54.38
CA SER A 97 -10.22 -8.01 -54.20
C SER A 97 -9.00 -8.20 -53.29
N HIS A 98 -8.98 -9.25 -52.48
CA HIS A 98 -7.89 -9.57 -51.55
C HIS A 98 -7.35 -11.00 -51.80
N PRO A 99 -6.82 -11.31 -53.00
CA PRO A 99 -6.40 -12.67 -53.35
C PRO A 99 -5.18 -13.16 -52.55
N ASP A 100 -4.35 -12.24 -52.05
CA ASP A 100 -3.15 -12.55 -51.27
C ASP A 100 -3.40 -12.51 -49.74
N GLU A 101 -4.63 -12.22 -49.30
CA GLU A 101 -4.96 -12.19 -47.88
C GLU A 101 -5.14 -13.61 -47.33
N ILE A 102 -4.21 -14.03 -46.48
CA ILE A 102 -4.26 -15.33 -45.82
C ILE A 102 -5.24 -15.25 -44.66
N SER A 103 -6.34 -16.00 -44.74
CA SER A 103 -7.25 -16.21 -43.61
C SER A 103 -6.55 -17.05 -42.55
N VAL A 104 -6.21 -16.45 -41.42
CA VAL A 104 -5.63 -17.15 -40.27
C VAL A 104 -6.77 -17.59 -39.34
N PRO A 105 -6.99 -18.90 -39.13
CA PRO A 105 -7.99 -19.36 -38.18
C PRO A 105 -7.65 -18.90 -36.77
N MET A 106 -8.67 -18.55 -35.99
CA MET A 106 -8.49 -18.12 -34.61
C MET A 106 -7.74 -19.17 -33.76
N SER A 107 -7.85 -20.47 -34.09
CA SER A 107 -7.08 -21.53 -33.43
C SER A 107 -5.56 -21.31 -33.44
N VAL A 108 -5.03 -20.65 -34.47
CA VAL A 108 -3.58 -20.38 -34.59
C VAL A 108 -3.13 -19.37 -33.53
N GLU A 109 -3.97 -18.40 -33.20
CA GLU A 109 -3.66 -17.44 -32.13
C GLU A 109 -3.50 -18.12 -30.78
N PHE A 110 -4.34 -19.12 -30.50
CA PHE A 110 -4.24 -19.90 -29.25
C PHE A 110 -3.07 -20.89 -29.22
N GLN A 111 -2.57 -21.29 -30.40
CA GLN A 111 -1.31 -22.03 -30.48
C GLN A 111 -0.13 -21.15 -30.07
N ARG A 112 -0.18 -19.83 -30.32
CA ARG A 112 0.87 -18.91 -29.86
C ARG A 112 1.02 -18.90 -28.35
N PHE A 113 -0.04 -19.07 -27.56
CA PHE A 113 0.11 -19.18 -26.10
C PHE A 113 0.91 -20.41 -25.67
N LYS A 114 0.76 -21.52 -26.40
CA LYS A 114 1.58 -22.72 -26.21
C LYS A 114 3.03 -22.44 -26.61
N GLU A 115 3.25 -21.78 -27.74
CA GLU A 115 4.59 -21.38 -28.21
C GLU A 115 5.27 -20.40 -27.25
N MET A 116 4.55 -19.43 -26.69
CA MET A 116 5.06 -18.49 -25.67
C MET A 116 5.55 -19.20 -24.39
N ARG A 117 5.03 -20.40 -24.12
CA ARG A 117 5.50 -21.23 -23.01
C ARG A 117 6.69 -22.10 -23.40
N GLU A 118 6.65 -22.72 -24.58
CA GLU A 118 7.67 -23.69 -25.03
C GLU A 118 8.92 -23.00 -25.59
N ASN A 119 8.75 -21.95 -26.40
CA ASN A 119 9.79 -21.15 -27.04
C ASN A 119 9.57 -19.63 -26.82
N PRO A 120 9.80 -19.11 -25.60
CA PRO A 120 9.46 -17.71 -25.26
C PRO A 120 10.10 -16.64 -26.15
N GLU A 121 11.35 -16.85 -26.60
CA GLU A 121 12.08 -15.91 -27.45
C GLU A 121 11.52 -15.86 -28.87
N GLU A 122 11.25 -17.02 -29.49
CA GLU A 122 10.70 -17.11 -30.84
C GLU A 122 9.26 -16.56 -30.91
N ALA A 123 8.47 -16.83 -29.87
CA ALA A 123 7.08 -16.40 -29.78
C ALA A 123 6.90 -14.94 -29.32
N SER A 124 7.99 -14.19 -29.12
CA SER A 124 7.97 -12.82 -28.59
C SER A 124 7.12 -12.71 -27.31
N ALA A 125 7.27 -13.67 -26.40
CA ALA A 125 6.46 -13.72 -25.20
C ALA A 125 6.75 -12.49 -24.32
N THR A 126 5.69 -11.82 -23.86
CA THR A 126 5.83 -10.77 -22.84
C THR A 126 6.24 -11.42 -21.52
N ILE A 127 7.46 -11.12 -21.08
CA ILE A 127 8.03 -11.61 -19.83
C ILE A 127 7.83 -10.54 -18.76
N VAL A 128 7.51 -10.95 -17.53
CA VAL A 128 7.40 -10.02 -16.41
C VAL A 128 8.78 -9.43 -16.12
N GLU A 129 8.88 -8.10 -16.18
CA GLU A 129 10.12 -7.40 -15.90
C GLU A 129 10.31 -7.19 -14.40
N PHE A 130 11.39 -7.76 -13.87
CA PHE A 130 11.89 -7.51 -12.52
C PHE A 130 13.30 -6.95 -12.61
N THR A 131 13.67 -6.17 -11.61
CA THR A 131 15.08 -5.84 -11.38
C THR A 131 15.83 -7.09 -10.91
N ASP A 132 17.15 -7.10 -11.09
CA ASP A 132 17.98 -8.22 -10.65
C ASP A 132 17.92 -8.41 -9.12
N GLU A 133 17.84 -7.30 -8.37
CA GLU A 133 17.73 -7.30 -6.90
C GLU A 133 16.40 -7.89 -6.40
N GLU A 134 15.31 -7.73 -7.17
CA GLU A 134 14.00 -8.33 -6.85
C GLU A 134 13.98 -9.86 -7.07
N GLY A 135 14.96 -10.40 -7.81
CA GLY A 135 15.12 -11.83 -7.99
C GLY A 135 13.89 -12.52 -8.58
N TYR A 136 13.21 -11.86 -9.54
CA TYR A 136 11.99 -12.34 -10.19
C TYR A 136 10.78 -12.52 -9.25
N GLY A 137 10.62 -11.62 -8.28
CA GLY A 137 9.52 -11.65 -7.32
C GLY A 137 9.85 -12.40 -6.01
N ARG A 138 11.12 -12.75 -5.79
CA ARG A 138 11.59 -13.40 -4.56
C ARG A 138 11.90 -12.40 -3.44
N PHE A 139 12.38 -11.22 -3.81
CA PHE A 139 12.86 -10.21 -2.88
C PHE A 139 12.26 -8.85 -3.23
N LEU A 140 12.13 -8.00 -2.21
CA LEU A 140 11.74 -6.60 -2.37
C LEU A 140 13.01 -5.77 -2.35
N ASP A 141 13.23 -4.96 -3.37
CA ASP A 141 14.27 -3.94 -3.34
C ASP A 141 13.72 -2.67 -2.67
N LEU A 142 14.04 -2.50 -1.40
CA LEU A 142 13.66 -1.33 -0.62
C LEU A 142 14.82 -0.33 -0.49
N HIS A 143 15.91 -0.51 -1.23
CA HIS A 143 17.10 0.35 -1.12
C HIS A 143 16.82 1.77 -1.60
N GLU A 144 16.16 1.92 -2.76
CA GLU A 144 15.75 3.23 -3.27
C GLU A 144 14.83 3.97 -2.28
N LEU A 145 13.91 3.24 -1.65
CA LEU A 145 12.98 3.79 -0.67
C LEU A 145 13.71 4.21 0.62
N TYR A 146 14.72 3.44 1.03
CA TYR A 146 15.59 3.80 2.14
C TYR A 146 16.37 5.09 1.87
N GLU A 147 16.92 5.27 0.66
CA GLU A 147 17.61 6.51 0.27
C GLU A 147 16.67 7.73 0.35
N ILE A 148 15.42 7.57 -0.08
CA ILE A 148 14.42 8.63 0.06
C ILE A 148 14.16 8.90 1.55
N TYR A 149 14.00 7.85 2.36
CA TYR A 149 13.70 7.96 3.79
C TYR A 149 14.78 8.71 4.59
N ILE A 150 16.06 8.37 4.41
CA ILE A 150 17.17 9.00 5.15
C ILE A 150 17.33 10.49 4.82
N ASN A 151 16.85 10.93 3.66
CA ASN A 151 16.91 12.31 3.19
C ASN A 151 15.76 13.18 3.74
N ILE A 152 14.79 12.59 4.45
CA ILE A 152 13.68 13.33 5.04
C ILE A 152 14.17 14.13 6.25
N LYS A 153 14.03 15.46 6.17
CA LYS A 153 14.42 16.36 7.25
C LYS A 153 13.62 16.08 8.53
N GLY A 154 14.32 16.04 9.66
CA GLY A 154 13.73 15.84 10.98
C GLY A 154 13.69 14.38 11.43
N PHE A 155 13.87 13.40 10.55
CA PHE A 155 14.01 11.99 10.92
C PHE A 155 15.43 11.66 11.38
N ASN A 156 15.54 10.67 12.27
CA ASN A 156 16.86 10.17 12.68
C ASN A 156 17.45 9.37 11.53
N LYS A 157 18.74 9.56 11.26
CA LYS A 157 19.45 8.70 10.32
C LYS A 157 19.58 7.31 10.94
N ILE A 158 18.93 6.34 10.33
CA ILE A 158 18.98 4.93 10.71
C ILE A 158 19.72 4.15 9.63
N ASP A 159 20.32 3.03 10.00
CA ASP A 159 20.89 2.07 9.05
C ASP A 159 19.79 1.28 8.33
N TYR A 160 20.16 0.65 7.21
CA TYR A 160 19.22 -0.09 6.36
C TYR A 160 18.49 -1.20 7.12
N LEU A 161 19.18 -1.93 7.99
CA LEU A 161 18.58 -3.04 8.73
C LEU A 161 17.51 -2.55 9.73
N THR A 162 17.76 -1.44 10.42
CA THR A 162 16.75 -0.82 11.29
C THR A 162 15.57 -0.29 10.48
N TYR A 163 15.81 0.25 9.28
CA TYR A 163 14.73 0.65 8.37
C TYR A 163 13.83 -0.54 8.00
N LEU A 164 14.42 -1.69 7.62
CA LEU A 164 13.66 -2.90 7.31
C LEU A 164 12.84 -3.44 8.50
N HIS A 165 13.27 -3.18 9.75
CA HIS A 165 12.51 -3.56 10.93
C HIS A 165 11.38 -2.58 11.31
N THR A 166 11.29 -1.42 10.64
CA THR A 166 10.40 -0.31 11.03
C THR A 166 9.54 0.25 9.90
N TYR A 167 9.83 -0.06 8.63
CA TYR A 167 9.13 0.53 7.47
C TYR A 167 7.62 0.23 7.44
N ASP A 168 7.19 -0.89 8.02
CA ASP A 168 5.80 -1.33 8.17
C ASP A 168 5.14 -0.82 9.46
N LYS A 169 5.94 -0.43 10.46
CA LYS A 169 5.50 0.10 11.77
C LYS A 169 5.14 1.57 11.71
N LEU A 170 4.33 1.94 10.72
CA LEU A 170 3.93 3.33 10.49
C LEU A 170 3.24 3.92 11.73
N TYR A 171 2.56 3.13 12.56
CA TYR A 171 1.88 3.58 13.77
C TYR A 171 2.82 4.15 14.86
N GLU A 172 4.11 3.76 14.88
CA GLU A 172 5.10 4.26 15.86
C GLU A 172 5.61 5.66 15.53
N ILE A 173 5.47 6.07 14.25
CA ILE A 173 5.95 7.37 13.78
C ILE A 173 5.04 8.48 14.32
N ILE A 174 5.68 9.49 14.90
CA ILE A 174 5.03 10.68 15.47
C ILE A 174 4.13 11.35 14.43
N ARG A 175 2.89 11.67 14.83
CA ARG A 175 1.82 12.16 13.94
C ARG A 175 2.19 13.43 13.19
N GLU A 176 2.79 14.39 13.89
CA GLU A 176 3.21 15.68 13.32
C GLU A 176 4.21 15.47 12.18
N ARG A 177 5.05 14.44 12.27
CA ARG A 177 6.00 14.11 11.20
C ARG A 177 5.32 13.50 9.97
N LYS A 178 4.19 12.82 10.17
CA LYS A 178 3.36 12.27 9.08
C LYS A 178 2.58 13.35 8.34
N THR A 179 2.03 14.32 9.07
CA THR A 179 1.13 15.33 8.51
C THR A 179 1.82 16.61 8.05
N SER A 180 2.90 17.02 8.70
CA SER A 180 3.58 18.29 8.39
C SER A 180 4.67 18.17 7.33
N SER A 181 5.20 16.96 7.09
CA SER A 181 6.30 16.76 6.13
C SER A 181 5.77 16.30 4.77
N SER A 182 5.78 17.21 3.79
CA SER A 182 5.50 16.87 2.39
C SER A 182 6.50 15.83 1.84
N ALA A 183 7.75 15.83 2.32
CA ALA A 183 8.74 14.83 1.95
C ALA A 183 8.38 13.42 2.46
N TYR A 184 7.80 13.31 3.66
CA TYR A 184 7.36 12.02 4.18
C TYR A 184 6.13 11.49 3.45
N ARG A 185 5.20 12.38 3.07
CA ARG A 185 4.09 12.02 2.19
C ARG A 185 4.59 11.48 0.85
N HIS A 186 5.55 12.16 0.22
CA HIS A 186 6.16 11.71 -1.04
C HIS A 186 6.81 10.33 -0.90
N TYR A 187 7.55 10.09 0.19
CA TYR A 187 8.09 8.77 0.51
C TYR A 187 6.98 7.70 0.59
N LEU A 188 5.87 7.97 1.27
CA LEU A 188 4.75 7.02 1.36
C LEU A 188 4.09 6.74 0.01
N GLU A 189 3.91 7.78 -0.83
CA GLU A 189 3.37 7.63 -2.19
C GLU A 189 4.29 6.73 -3.03
N ARG A 190 5.62 6.92 -2.92
CA ARG A 190 6.62 6.06 -3.58
C ARG A 190 6.61 4.64 -3.05
N LEU A 191 6.52 4.45 -1.73
CA LEU A 191 6.44 3.14 -1.09
C LEU A 191 5.22 2.35 -1.55
N ILE A 192 4.03 2.98 -1.53
CA ILE A 192 2.79 2.35 -1.97
C ILE A 192 2.87 2.01 -3.46
N SER A 193 3.28 2.96 -4.30
CA SER A 193 3.40 2.74 -5.74
C SER A 193 4.36 1.61 -6.08
N TYR A 194 5.50 1.52 -5.37
CA TYR A 194 6.45 0.42 -5.53
C TYR A 194 5.84 -0.92 -5.12
N LEU A 195 5.22 -1.00 -3.93
CA LEU A 195 4.64 -2.24 -3.42
C LEU A 195 3.47 -2.73 -4.28
N GLU A 196 2.60 -1.83 -4.75
CA GLU A 196 1.49 -2.15 -5.66
C GLU A 196 2.02 -2.65 -7.01
N GLY A 197 2.99 -1.96 -7.60
CA GLY A 197 3.63 -2.37 -8.85
C GLY A 197 4.36 -3.71 -8.72
N TYR A 198 5.06 -3.92 -7.60
CA TYR A 198 5.72 -5.18 -7.29
C TYR A 198 4.70 -6.32 -7.16
N LEU A 199 3.62 -6.13 -6.40
CA LEU A 199 2.60 -7.16 -6.22
C LEU A 199 1.88 -7.49 -7.53
N ALA A 200 1.59 -6.49 -8.38
CA ALA A 200 0.98 -6.72 -9.69
C ALA A 200 1.85 -7.62 -10.59
N ARG A 201 3.19 -7.51 -10.47
CA ARG A 201 4.15 -8.34 -11.20
C ARG A 201 4.40 -9.70 -10.54
N ALA A 202 4.57 -9.73 -9.23
CA ALA A 202 4.93 -10.93 -8.46
C ALA A 202 3.75 -11.87 -8.22
N LYS A 203 2.52 -11.33 -8.20
CA LYS A 203 1.27 -12.10 -8.07
C LYS A 203 0.21 -11.55 -9.03
N PRO A 204 0.35 -11.78 -10.35
CA PRO A 204 -0.57 -11.22 -11.36
C PRO A 204 -2.03 -11.64 -11.16
N MET A 205 -2.27 -12.80 -10.57
CA MET A 205 -3.62 -13.33 -10.30
C MET A 205 -4.27 -12.72 -9.05
N LEU A 206 -3.54 -11.95 -8.25
CA LEU A 206 -4.11 -11.27 -7.07
C LEU A 206 -4.97 -10.09 -7.52
N ASP A 207 -6.24 -10.06 -7.10
CA ASP A 207 -7.10 -8.90 -7.30
C ASP A 207 -6.71 -7.78 -6.32
N LEU A 208 -5.77 -6.94 -6.75
CA LEU A 208 -5.34 -5.78 -5.97
C LEU A 208 -6.48 -4.79 -5.71
N ALA A 209 -7.46 -4.68 -6.60
CA ALA A 209 -8.58 -3.77 -6.39
C ALA A 209 -9.48 -4.26 -5.24
N GLU A 210 -9.73 -5.57 -5.16
CA GLU A 210 -10.46 -6.16 -4.05
C GLU A 210 -9.69 -6.05 -2.73
N VAL A 211 -8.38 -6.34 -2.74
CA VAL A 211 -7.52 -6.20 -1.55
C VAL A 211 -7.54 -4.76 -1.02
N SER A 212 -7.35 -3.77 -1.90
CA SER A 212 -7.37 -2.35 -1.53
C SER A 212 -8.75 -1.91 -1.04
N LYS A 213 -9.84 -2.39 -1.66
CA LYS A 213 -11.21 -2.12 -1.20
C LYS A 213 -11.44 -2.67 0.21
N ASN A 214 -11.06 -3.90 0.47
CA ASN A 214 -11.19 -4.52 1.79
C ASN A 214 -10.37 -3.78 2.86
N ALA A 215 -9.16 -3.33 2.51
CA ALA A 215 -8.32 -2.50 3.38
C ALA A 215 -8.97 -1.14 3.68
N LEU A 216 -9.54 -0.47 2.68
CA LEU A 216 -10.25 0.80 2.84
C LEU A 216 -11.50 0.65 3.71
N THR A 217 -12.32 -0.37 3.48
CA THR A 217 -13.50 -0.63 4.31
C THR A 217 -13.12 -0.91 5.77
N ARG A 218 -12.04 -1.66 6.00
CA ARG A 218 -11.49 -1.86 7.34
C ARG A 218 -11.04 -0.54 7.97
N PHE A 219 -10.31 0.28 7.21
CA PHE A 219 -9.84 1.59 7.64
C PHE A 219 -11.00 2.49 8.03
N GLU A 220 -12.02 2.64 7.18
CA GLU A 220 -13.19 3.49 7.43
C GLU A 220 -13.91 3.12 8.74
N ARG A 221 -14.07 1.81 8.99
CA ARG A 221 -14.64 1.30 10.24
C ARG A 221 -13.78 1.64 11.45
N GLU A 222 -12.49 1.28 11.43
CA GLU A 222 -11.56 1.53 12.55
C GLU A 222 -11.35 3.03 12.81
N TRP A 223 -11.43 3.84 11.75
CA TRP A 223 -11.33 5.29 11.83
C TRP A 223 -12.57 5.91 12.48
N ALA A 224 -13.77 5.47 12.07
CA ALA A 224 -15.03 5.90 12.66
C ALA A 224 -15.14 5.53 14.15
N GLU A 225 -14.64 4.36 14.53
CA GLU A 225 -14.58 3.89 15.92
C GLU A 225 -13.44 4.54 16.74
N GLY A 226 -12.51 5.25 16.11
CA GLY A 226 -11.37 5.91 16.77
C GLY A 226 -10.32 4.95 17.35
N VAL A 227 -10.33 3.69 16.89
CA VAL A 227 -9.42 2.63 17.31
C VAL A 227 -8.22 2.48 16.38
N PHE A 228 -8.16 3.25 15.27
CA PHE A 228 -7.10 3.12 14.27
C PHE A 228 -5.69 3.37 14.87
N PRO A 229 -4.76 2.41 14.75
CA PRO A 229 -3.43 2.47 15.37
C PRO A 229 -2.64 3.73 14.99
N GLY A 230 -2.08 4.42 15.99
CA GLY A 230 -1.29 5.64 15.81
C GLY A 230 -2.12 6.91 15.61
N TRP A 231 -3.45 6.79 15.58
CA TRP A 231 -4.41 7.90 15.44
C TRP A 231 -5.50 7.89 16.53
N ASN A 232 -5.32 7.09 17.57
CA ASN A 232 -6.24 7.00 18.70
C ASN A 232 -6.50 8.40 19.31
N GLY A 233 -7.78 8.73 19.52
CA GLY A 233 -8.21 9.97 20.15
C GLY A 233 -8.35 11.20 19.22
N VAL A 234 -8.22 11.05 17.89
CA VAL A 234 -8.43 12.15 16.92
C VAL A 234 -9.89 12.29 16.51
N THR A 235 -10.62 11.17 16.43
CA THR A 235 -12.05 11.13 16.06
C THR A 235 -12.94 11.12 17.31
N GLY A 236 -13.08 12.27 17.97
CA GLY A 236 -14.24 12.68 18.78
C GLY A 236 -14.80 11.82 19.94
N SER A 237 -14.37 10.57 20.18
CA SER A 237 -15.03 9.68 21.16
C SER A 237 -14.17 9.32 22.39
N SER A 238 -12.91 9.74 22.44
CA SER A 238 -12.05 9.48 23.60
C SER A 238 -10.96 10.54 23.75
N SER A 239 -11.35 11.71 24.25
CA SER A 239 -10.49 12.84 24.61
C SER A 239 -9.68 12.63 25.91
N SER A 240 -9.41 11.38 26.30
CA SER A 240 -8.67 11.04 27.52
C SER A 240 -7.26 10.49 27.27
N SER A 241 -6.89 10.17 26.03
CA SER A 241 -5.61 9.47 25.76
C SER A 241 -4.53 10.34 25.10
N SER A 242 -4.87 11.53 24.59
CA SER A 242 -3.92 12.39 23.85
C SER A 242 -2.86 13.08 24.73
N ALA A 243 -2.95 12.96 26.06
CA ALA A 243 -1.96 13.54 26.98
C ALA A 243 -0.74 12.61 27.24
N LEU A 244 -0.70 11.40 26.67
CA LEU A 244 0.25 10.35 27.08
C LEU A 244 1.51 10.21 26.22
N SER A 245 1.62 10.85 25.04
CA SER A 245 2.74 10.60 24.11
C SER A 245 3.73 11.76 23.92
N HIS A 246 3.48 12.97 24.42
CA HIS A 246 4.39 14.09 24.23
C HIS A 246 5.59 14.05 25.17
N VAL A 247 6.73 13.50 24.74
CA VAL A 247 8.01 13.63 25.44
C VAL A 247 8.31 15.13 25.62
N GLY A 248 8.19 15.64 26.86
CA GLY A 248 8.39 17.05 27.21
C GLY A 248 7.14 17.88 27.50
N ALA A 249 5.93 17.33 27.36
CA ALA A 249 4.71 18.02 27.80
C ALA A 249 4.40 17.73 29.29
N HIS A 250 3.74 18.67 29.95
CA HIS A 250 3.22 18.51 31.29
C HIS A 250 2.28 17.30 31.35
N LEU A 251 2.62 16.30 32.17
CA LEU A 251 1.75 15.15 32.40
C LEU A 251 0.61 15.58 33.31
N ASP A 252 -0.63 15.45 32.85
CA ASP A 252 -1.80 15.67 33.70
C ASP A 252 -1.93 14.50 34.69
N LEU A 253 -1.86 14.82 35.98
CA LEU A 253 -1.93 13.85 37.08
C LEU A 253 -3.36 13.64 37.59
N THR A 254 -4.35 14.41 37.13
CA THR A 254 -5.75 14.28 37.54
C THR A 254 -6.37 12.90 37.32
N PRO A 255 -6.11 12.16 36.22
CA PRO A 255 -6.76 10.86 35.99
C PRO A 255 -6.18 9.71 36.81
N PHE A 256 -4.96 9.85 37.32
CA PHE A 256 -4.28 8.80 38.09
C PHE A 256 -4.75 8.80 39.55
N ARG A 257 -4.96 7.63 40.16
CA ARG A 257 -5.43 7.51 41.55
C ARG A 257 -4.34 7.03 42.50
N GLN A 258 -3.31 6.39 41.96
CA GLN A 258 -2.21 5.82 42.73
C GLN A 258 -0.85 5.99 42.02
N PRO A 259 0.27 6.11 42.75
CA PRO A 259 1.60 6.24 42.16
C PRO A 259 2.02 5.00 41.35
N GLU A 260 1.50 3.82 41.67
CA GLU A 260 1.76 2.57 40.93
C GLU A 260 1.18 2.62 39.49
N GLU A 261 0.12 3.39 39.27
CA GLU A 261 -0.42 3.60 37.92
C GLU A 261 0.52 4.47 37.07
N LEU A 262 1.26 5.39 37.70
CA LEU A 262 2.29 6.18 37.01
C LEU A 262 3.52 5.35 36.65
N ALA A 263 3.86 4.35 37.47
CA ALA A 263 4.93 3.40 37.19
C ALA A 263 4.67 2.63 35.86
N SER A 264 3.41 2.30 35.57
CA SER A 264 3.02 1.62 34.34
C SER A 264 3.30 2.42 33.05
N LEU A 265 3.53 3.74 33.14
CA LEU A 265 3.85 4.61 32.01
C LEU A 265 5.28 4.43 31.48
N GLY A 266 6.13 3.73 32.23
CA GLY A 266 7.50 3.43 31.84
C GLY A 266 8.51 4.54 32.17
N LEU A 267 9.78 4.14 32.16
CA LEU A 267 10.89 4.91 32.71
C LEU A 267 11.17 6.21 31.93
N ASP A 268 11.03 6.19 30.60
CA ASP A 268 11.28 7.34 29.74
C ASP A 268 10.18 8.41 29.87
N ARG A 269 8.94 7.99 30.07
CA ARG A 269 7.81 8.91 30.27
C ARG A 269 7.94 9.65 31.59
N LEU A 270 8.21 8.93 32.68
CA LEU A 270 8.44 9.52 34.01
C LEU A 270 9.66 10.46 34.01
N LYS A 271 10.74 10.08 33.32
CA LYS A 271 11.91 10.95 33.14
C LYS A 271 11.54 12.26 32.45
N SER A 272 10.76 12.20 31.36
CA SER A 272 10.35 13.38 30.60
C SER A 272 9.44 14.31 31.40
N ALA A 273 8.49 13.77 32.16
CA ALA A 273 7.57 14.55 32.99
C ALA A 273 8.29 15.24 34.17
N LEU A 274 9.23 14.53 34.83
CA LEU A 274 10.05 15.12 35.89
C LEU A 274 10.98 16.22 35.35
N LEU A 275 11.54 16.04 34.15
CA LEU A 275 12.37 17.07 33.50
C LEU A 275 11.55 18.31 33.13
N ALA A 276 10.32 18.14 32.66
CA ALA A 276 9.41 19.25 32.34
C ALA A 276 9.07 20.10 33.59
N LEU A 277 8.98 19.47 34.76
CA LEU A 277 8.79 20.14 36.05
C LEU A 277 10.11 20.62 36.70
N GLY A 278 11.26 20.41 36.04
CA GLY A 278 12.57 20.80 36.56
C GLY A 278 13.07 19.97 37.76
N LEU A 279 12.48 18.80 38.00
CA LEU A 279 12.79 17.91 39.12
C LEU A 279 13.86 16.87 38.76
N LYS A 280 14.47 16.27 39.78
CA LYS A 280 15.44 15.19 39.62
C LYS A 280 14.78 13.95 39.02
N CYS A 281 15.40 13.41 37.97
CA CYS A 281 14.97 12.19 37.29
C CYS A 281 15.82 10.94 37.63
N GLY A 282 16.67 11.00 38.66
CA GLY A 282 17.44 9.85 39.16
C GLY A 282 16.60 8.95 40.08
N GLY A 283 17.01 7.69 40.19
CA GLY A 283 16.35 6.68 41.04
C GLY A 283 15.65 5.56 40.25
N THR A 284 15.04 4.65 41.01
CA THR A 284 14.21 3.54 40.49
C THR A 284 12.92 4.06 39.86
N LEU A 285 12.23 3.20 39.13
CA LEU A 285 10.98 3.56 38.45
C LEU A 285 9.90 4.01 39.47
N ASP A 286 9.80 3.32 40.60
CA ASP A 286 8.85 3.65 41.68
C ASP A 286 9.18 4.98 42.37
N GLU A 287 10.47 5.25 42.62
CA GLU A 287 10.90 6.53 43.19
C GLU A 287 10.57 7.72 42.29
N ARG A 288 10.64 7.53 40.96
CA ARG A 288 10.25 8.55 39.99
C ARG A 288 8.74 8.77 39.96
N ALA A 289 7.96 7.69 40.00
CA ALA A 289 6.51 7.73 40.05
C ALA A 289 6.01 8.43 41.33
N GLN A 290 6.59 8.12 42.48
CA GLN A 290 6.27 8.78 43.76
C GLN A 290 6.63 10.27 43.75
N ARG A 291 7.80 10.63 43.19
CA ARG A 291 8.24 12.03 43.09
C ARG A 291 7.32 12.85 42.18
N LEU A 292 6.88 12.27 41.08
CA LEU A 292 5.93 12.91 40.16
C LEU A 292 4.53 12.98 40.79
N TRP A 293 4.09 11.95 41.51
CA TRP A 293 2.83 11.97 42.25
C TRP A 293 2.78 13.06 43.34
N ALA A 294 3.90 13.31 44.01
CA ALA A 294 4.00 14.35 45.04
C ALA A 294 3.74 15.78 44.52
N THR A 295 3.78 16.00 43.20
CA THR A 295 3.44 17.29 42.58
C THR A 295 1.94 17.45 42.29
N LYS A 296 1.14 16.41 42.51
CA LYS A 296 -0.32 16.45 42.29
C LYS A 296 -0.99 17.38 43.31
N GLY A 297 -1.56 18.48 42.81
CA GLY A 297 -2.33 19.43 43.62
C GLY A 297 -1.49 20.34 44.53
N LYS A 298 -0.18 20.41 44.33
CA LYS A 298 0.74 21.31 45.07
C LYS A 298 1.41 22.29 44.12
N ALA A 299 1.64 23.52 44.58
CA ALA A 299 2.48 24.47 43.86
C ALA A 299 3.93 23.98 43.87
N ILE A 300 4.68 24.30 42.80
CA ILE A 300 6.08 23.85 42.65
C ILE A 300 6.96 24.36 43.81
N ASP A 301 6.63 25.53 44.38
CA ASP A 301 7.36 26.13 45.49
C ASP A 301 7.17 25.41 46.83
N ASP A 302 6.11 24.60 46.99
CA ASP A 302 5.80 23.84 48.20
C ASP A 302 6.43 22.43 48.21
N LEU A 303 7.23 22.10 47.19
CA LEU A 303 7.86 20.80 47.05
C LEU A 303 9.17 20.70 47.86
N PRO A 304 9.49 19.51 48.41
CA PRO A 304 10.75 19.29 49.12
C PRO A 304 11.98 19.72 48.30
N PRO A 305 12.91 20.50 48.88
CA PRO A 305 14.13 20.96 48.20
C PRO A 305 14.99 19.81 47.63
N GLU A 306 14.85 18.61 48.21
CA GLU A 306 15.54 17.39 47.79
C GLU A 306 15.16 16.92 46.38
N PHE A 307 13.94 17.26 45.92
CA PHE A 307 13.46 16.91 44.59
C PHE A 307 14.04 17.78 43.48
N PHE A 308 14.67 18.91 43.81
CA PHE A 308 15.30 19.79 42.84
C PHE A 308 16.79 19.45 42.65
N PRO A 309 17.32 19.62 41.43
CA PRO A 309 18.76 19.61 41.18
C PRO A 309 19.48 20.65 42.06
N CYS A 310 20.71 20.36 42.50
CA CYS A 310 21.45 21.17 43.47
C CYS A 310 21.61 22.65 43.06
N SER A 311 21.48 22.96 41.77
CA SER A 311 21.58 24.29 41.18
C SER A 311 20.27 25.10 41.16
N LYS A 312 19.11 24.51 41.50
CA LYS A 312 17.77 25.12 41.32
C LYS A 312 16.84 25.04 42.55
N ALA A 313 17.34 24.62 43.71
CA ALA A 313 16.52 24.55 44.92
C ALA A 313 16.16 25.95 45.45
N PRO A 314 14.87 26.24 45.74
CA PRO A 314 14.47 27.50 46.36
C PRO A 314 15.08 27.60 47.77
N GLY A 315 15.93 28.61 48.01
CA GLY A 315 16.46 28.95 49.35
C GLY A 315 17.98 28.99 49.53
N ARG A 316 18.83 28.64 48.56
CA ARG A 316 20.30 28.76 48.70
C ARG A 316 20.84 30.07 48.09
N LYS A 317 21.14 31.07 48.94
CA LYS A 317 21.93 32.25 48.54
C LYS A 317 23.32 31.81 48.05
N ARG A 318 23.70 32.29 46.86
CA ARG A 318 24.97 32.03 46.17
C ARG A 318 26.11 32.72 46.96
N SER A 319 26.99 31.94 47.59
CA SER A 319 28.20 32.45 48.23
C SER A 319 29.23 32.82 47.14
N THR A 320 29.44 34.11 46.93
CA THR A 320 30.54 34.63 46.10
C THR A 320 31.83 34.59 46.90
N ARG A 321 32.72 33.64 46.60
CA ARG A 321 34.13 33.72 47.01
C ARG A 321 34.80 34.81 46.16
N GLY A 322 35.23 35.88 46.82
CA GLY A 322 35.95 37.01 46.23
C GLY A 322 37.30 36.57 45.65
N ALA A 323 37.57 37.00 44.42
CA ALA A 323 38.88 36.91 43.79
C ALA A 323 39.75 38.06 44.32
N ASN A 324 40.92 37.71 44.88
CA ASN A 324 41.97 38.66 45.23
C ASN A 324 42.50 39.35 43.95
N SER A 325 42.42 40.67 43.90
CA SER A 325 43.18 41.49 42.95
C SER A 325 44.58 41.74 43.52
N VAL A 326 45.59 41.14 42.89
CA VAL A 326 47.00 41.52 43.07
C VAL A 326 47.24 42.76 42.21
N VAL A 327 47.64 43.86 42.85
CA VAL A 327 48.13 45.08 42.21
C VAL A 327 49.65 45.07 42.31
N ALA A 328 50.32 45.18 41.16
CA ALA A 328 51.72 45.56 40.99
C ALA A 328 51.83 46.10 39.55
N ASP A 329 52.54 47.16 39.22
CA ASP A 329 53.23 48.20 39.97
C ASP A 329 53.50 49.33 38.94
N VAL A 330 53.93 50.49 39.44
CA VAL A 330 54.56 51.57 38.66
C VAL A 330 55.89 51.11 38.06
#